data_AF-A0A086Y9I8-F1
#
_entry.id   AF-A0A086Y9I8-F1
#
_cell.length_a   1.000
_cell.length_b   1.000
_cell.length_c   1.000
_cell.angle_alpha   90.00
_cell.angle_beta   90.00
_cell.angle_gamma   90.00
#
_symmetry.space_group_name_H-M   'P 1'
#
loop_
_entity.id
_entity.type
_entity.pdbx_description
1 polymer ?
#
loop_
_entity_poly.entity_id
_entity_poly.type
_entity_poly.pdbx_seq_one_letter_code
_entity_poly.pdbx_strand_id
1 'polypeptide(L)'
;MLDIGWSELLLIGVVALIVVGPKDLPMMFRSLGRITAKARAMAREFSRAMEDAAKETGVNEAADNLKALTSKKSLGLDALERATEKFENWDPKFPSQRTPGSEKLEADPGLAADLDAAETAAEPDPSAPEPAAPDAPADPDAPVPAVPVTSPVSEKKDEA
;
A
#
# COMPACT_ATOMS: atom_id res chain seq x y z
N MET A 1 -20.04 8.72 -11.21
CA MET A 1 -19.64 8.21 -12.54
C MET A 1 -18.67 7.06 -12.41
N LEU A 2 -19.16 5.84 -12.68
CA LEU A 2 -18.33 4.66 -12.96
C LEU A 2 -18.55 4.31 -14.43
N ASP A 3 -18.19 5.23 -15.33
CA ASP A 3 -18.07 4.95 -16.78
C ASP A 3 -16.86 4.04 -17.07
N ILE A 4 -16.62 3.08 -16.17
CA ILE A 4 -15.74 1.94 -16.43
C ILE A 4 -16.56 1.00 -17.29
N GLY A 5 -16.56 1.28 -18.59
CA GLY A 5 -17.13 0.42 -19.59
C GLY A 5 -16.29 -0.86 -19.75
N TRP A 6 -16.83 -1.82 -20.50
CA TRP A 6 -16.07 -2.98 -20.94
C TRP A 6 -14.78 -2.59 -21.67
N SER A 7 -14.79 -1.46 -22.38
CA SER A 7 -13.64 -0.83 -23.04
C SER A 7 -12.53 -0.44 -22.06
N GLU A 8 -12.85 0.33 -21.01
CA GLU A 8 -11.90 0.78 -20.00
C GLU A 8 -11.32 -0.41 -19.21
N LEU A 9 -12.15 -1.39 -18.89
CA LEU A 9 -11.72 -2.59 -18.18
C LEU A 9 -10.71 -3.40 -19.03
N LEU A 10 -10.93 -3.47 -20.35
CA LEU A 10 -10.01 -4.10 -21.30
C LEU A 10 -8.69 -3.30 -21.39
N LEU A 11 -8.77 -1.97 -21.46
CA LEU A 11 -7.58 -1.10 -21.48
C LEU A 11 -6.73 -1.29 -20.21
N ILE A 12 -7.36 -1.26 -19.04
CA ILE A 12 -6.68 -1.49 -17.76
C ILE A 12 -6.10 -2.90 -17.71
N GLY A 13 -6.83 -3.90 -18.21
CA GLY A 13 -6.33 -5.27 -18.36
C GLY A 13 -5.04 -5.33 -19.18
N VAL A 14 -5.01 -4.69 -20.36
CA VAL A 14 -3.82 -4.63 -21.22
C VAL A 14 -2.65 -3.93 -20.54
N VAL A 15 -2.89 -2.76 -19.92
CA VAL A 15 -1.84 -2.02 -19.19
C VAL A 15 -1.30 -2.87 -18.04
N ALA A 16 -2.17 -3.53 -17.27
CA ALA A 16 -1.76 -4.39 -16.18
C ALA A 16 -0.95 -5.61 -16.67
N LEU A 17 -1.29 -6.20 -17.82
CA LEU A 17 -0.51 -7.29 -18.43
C LEU A 17 0.89 -6.84 -18.84
N ILE A 18 1.06 -5.59 -19.31
CA ILE A 18 2.37 -5.05 -19.70
C ILE A 18 3.22 -4.74 -18.47
N VAL A 19 2.64 -4.08 -17.46
CA VAL A 19 3.36 -3.60 -16.28
C VAL A 19 3.70 -4.73 -15.31
N VAL A 20 2.74 -5.59 -15.02
CA VAL A 20 2.90 -6.70 -14.06
C VAL A 20 3.38 -7.97 -14.75
N GLY A 21 2.99 -8.16 -16.01
CA GLY A 21 3.30 -9.36 -16.78
C GLY A 21 2.11 -10.32 -16.91
N PRO A 22 1.99 -11.02 -18.04
CA PRO A 22 0.82 -11.86 -18.34
C PRO A 22 0.70 -13.12 -17.48
N LYS A 23 1.76 -13.53 -16.78
CA LYS A 23 1.79 -14.71 -15.91
C LYS A 23 1.54 -14.39 -14.44
N ASP A 24 1.93 -13.19 -14.01
CA ASP A 24 1.90 -12.82 -12.60
C ASP A 24 0.50 -12.35 -12.20
N LEU A 25 -0.18 -11.62 -13.08
CA LEU A 25 -1.56 -11.16 -12.89
C LEU A 25 -2.55 -12.32 -12.57
N PRO A 26 -2.62 -13.42 -13.36
CA PRO A 26 -3.50 -14.54 -13.02
C PRO A 26 -3.07 -15.28 -11.74
N MET A 27 -1.77 -15.34 -11.45
CA MET A 27 -1.26 -15.97 -10.22
C MET A 27 -1.64 -15.16 -8.98
N MET A 28 -1.59 -13.83 -9.07
CA MET A 28 -2.04 -12.89 -8.03
C MET A 28 -3.55 -13.01 -7.79
N PHE A 29 -4.36 -13.00 -8.85
CA PHE A 29 -5.81 -13.21 -8.70
C PHE A 29 -6.16 -14.56 -8.10
N ARG A 30 -5.41 -15.62 -8.40
CA ARG A 30 -5.63 -16.93 -7.80
C ARG A 30 -5.27 -16.95 -6.31
N SER A 31 -4.28 -16.17 -5.90
CA SER A 31 -3.90 -16.04 -4.49
C SER A 31 -4.88 -15.17 -3.71
N LEU A 32 -5.23 -13.99 -4.24
CA LEU A 32 -6.24 -13.12 -3.68
C LEU A 32 -7.61 -13.83 -3.61
N GLY A 33 -7.96 -14.55 -4.67
CA GLY A 33 -9.19 -15.33 -4.76
C GLY A 33 -9.31 -16.40 -3.68
N ARG A 34 -8.21 -17.07 -3.30
CA ARG A 34 -8.22 -18.04 -2.19
C ARG A 34 -8.49 -17.37 -0.84
N ILE A 35 -7.90 -16.19 -0.61
CA ILE A 35 -8.11 -15.41 0.62
C ILE A 35 -9.57 -14.96 0.69
N THR A 36 -10.09 -14.36 -0.39
CA THR A 36 -11.48 -13.92 -0.48
C THR A 36 -12.47 -15.08 -0.37
N ALA A 37 -12.16 -16.24 -0.97
CA ALA A 37 -12.99 -17.44 -0.87
C ALA A 37 -13.09 -17.94 0.58
N LYS A 38 -11.95 -17.98 1.30
CA LYS A 38 -11.93 -18.37 2.71
C LYS A 38 -12.67 -17.35 3.58
N ALA A 39 -12.46 -16.06 3.35
CA ALA A 39 -13.21 -15.00 4.04
C ALA A 39 -14.73 -15.12 3.78
N ARG A 40 -15.14 -15.40 2.54
CA ARG A 40 -16.55 -15.61 2.18
C ARG A 40 -17.14 -16.87 2.82
N ALA A 41 -16.37 -17.95 2.96
CA ALA A 41 -16.79 -19.16 3.66
C ALA A 41 -17.02 -18.86 5.15
N MET A 42 -16.05 -18.23 5.81
CA MET A 42 -16.17 -17.82 7.22
C MET A 42 -17.34 -16.84 7.43
N ALA A 43 -17.56 -15.89 6.50
CA ALA A 43 -18.69 -14.97 6.56
C ALA A 43 -20.03 -15.71 6.45
N ARG A 44 -20.14 -16.75 5.61
CA ARG A 44 -21.37 -17.57 5.51
C ARG A 44 -21.64 -18.33 6.80
N GLU A 45 -20.60 -18.86 7.44
CA GLU A 45 -20.71 -19.55 8.73
C GLU A 45 -21.11 -18.58 9.84
N PHE A 46 -20.50 -17.39 9.89
CA PHE A 46 -20.87 -16.33 10.81
C PHE A 46 -22.30 -15.85 10.61
N SER A 47 -22.72 -15.59 9.36
CA SER A 47 -24.10 -15.20 9.07
C SER A 47 -25.10 -16.25 9.55
N ARG A 48 -24.78 -17.54 9.38
CA ARG A 48 -25.65 -18.63 9.82
C ARG A 48 -25.69 -18.74 11.34
N ALA A 49 -24.53 -18.70 12.01
CA ALA A 49 -24.46 -18.70 13.47
C ALA A 49 -25.11 -17.46 14.11
N MET A 50 -24.98 -16.30 13.47
CA MET A 50 -25.58 -15.05 13.95
C MET A 50 -27.08 -15.00 13.71
N GLU A 51 -27.58 -15.56 12.60
CA GLU A 51 -29.03 -15.73 12.36
C GLU A 51 -29.65 -16.69 13.41
N ASP A 52 -28.97 -17.79 13.72
CA ASP A 52 -29.42 -18.74 14.74
C ASP A 52 -29.37 -18.11 16.14
N ALA A 53 -28.30 -17.40 16.47
CA ALA A 53 -28.18 -16.67 17.73
C ALA A 53 -29.16 -15.49 17.83
N ALA A 54 -29.45 -14.77 16.74
CA ALA A 54 -30.38 -13.64 16.73
C ALA A 54 -31.82 -14.06 17.04
N LYS A 55 -32.22 -15.25 16.58
CA LYS A 55 -33.52 -15.85 16.90
C LYS A 55 -33.67 -16.17 18.39
N GLU A 56 -32.57 -16.48 19.08
CA GLU A 56 -32.57 -16.81 20.50
C GLU A 56 -32.24 -15.62 21.44
N THR A 57 -31.45 -14.63 20.98
CA THR A 57 -30.85 -13.60 21.86
C THR A 57 -31.15 -12.14 21.51
N GLY A 58 -32.09 -11.84 20.62
CA GLY A 58 -32.54 -10.45 20.38
C GLY A 58 -31.49 -9.55 19.69
N VAL A 59 -30.54 -10.17 18.96
CA VAL A 59 -29.41 -9.50 18.30
C VAL A 59 -29.84 -8.66 17.08
N ASN A 60 -31.12 -8.67 16.72
CA ASN A 60 -31.71 -7.86 15.65
C ASN A 60 -31.42 -6.36 15.85
N GLU A 61 -31.50 -5.85 17.08
CA GLU A 61 -31.19 -4.45 17.39
C GLU A 61 -29.73 -4.06 17.02
N ALA A 62 -28.77 -4.96 17.24
CA ALA A 62 -27.37 -4.69 16.90
C ALA A 62 -27.14 -4.71 15.37
N ALA A 63 -27.81 -5.62 14.67
CA ALA A 63 -27.80 -5.68 13.22
C ALA A 63 -28.46 -4.43 12.60
N ASP A 64 -29.57 -3.95 13.16
CA ASP A 64 -30.28 -2.76 12.70
C ASP A 64 -29.47 -1.48 12.94
N ASN A 65 -28.80 -1.35 14.09
CA ASN A 65 -27.88 -0.23 14.35
C ASN A 65 -26.69 -0.23 13.37
N LEU A 66 -26.09 -1.40 13.09
CA LEU A 66 -25.02 -1.51 12.10
C LEU A 66 -25.49 -1.18 10.68
N LYS A 67 -26.72 -1.58 10.34
CA LYS A 67 -27.36 -1.25 9.06
C LYS A 67 -27.67 0.24 8.96
N ALA A 68 -28.14 0.88 10.02
CA ALA A 68 -28.38 2.32 10.10
C ALA A 68 -27.07 3.14 10.01
N LEU A 69 -25.97 2.62 10.54
CA LEU A 69 -24.64 3.22 10.38
C LEU A 69 -24.09 3.03 8.96
N THR A 70 -24.37 1.88 8.34
CA THR A 70 -24.01 1.62 6.94
C THR A 70 -24.82 2.47 5.98
N SER A 71 -26.10 2.73 6.25
CA SER A 71 -26.91 3.69 5.48
C SER A 71 -26.53 5.15 5.79
N LYS A 72 -26.02 5.45 6.99
CA LYS A 72 -25.36 6.75 7.23
C LYS A 72 -24.03 6.88 6.47
N LYS A 73 -23.31 5.78 6.26
CA LYS A 73 -22.16 5.73 5.35
C LYS A 73 -22.61 5.86 3.88
N SER A 74 -23.79 5.36 3.49
CA SER A 74 -24.33 5.61 2.15
C SER A 74 -24.68 7.09 1.93
N LEU A 75 -25.15 7.82 2.95
CA LEU A 75 -25.25 9.29 2.89
C LEU A 75 -23.89 9.99 2.62
N GLY A 76 -22.77 9.38 3.04
CA GLY A 76 -21.42 9.84 2.70
C GLY A 76 -20.98 9.46 1.28
N LEU A 77 -21.51 8.36 0.74
CA LEU A 77 -21.35 7.99 -0.67
C LEU A 77 -22.17 8.93 -1.57
N ASP A 78 -23.37 9.35 -1.15
CA ASP A 78 -24.17 10.37 -1.85
C ASP A 78 -23.43 11.73 -1.89
N ALA A 79 -22.73 12.10 -0.80
CA ALA A 79 -21.89 13.28 -0.77
C ALA A 79 -20.66 13.15 -1.67
N LEU A 80 -20.08 11.95 -1.77
CA LEU A 80 -18.97 11.64 -2.67
C LEU A 80 -19.41 11.64 -4.14
N GLU A 81 -20.59 11.11 -4.46
CA GLU A 81 -21.21 11.14 -5.79
C GLU A 81 -21.42 12.59 -6.23
N ARG A 82 -22.04 13.43 -5.39
CA ARG A 82 -22.20 14.87 -5.66
C ARG A 82 -20.87 15.61 -5.81
N ALA A 83 -19.85 15.24 -5.03
CA ALA A 83 -18.51 15.82 -5.17
C ALA A 83 -17.84 15.41 -6.48
N THR A 84 -18.05 14.16 -6.91
CA THR A 84 -17.54 13.63 -8.18
C THR A 84 -18.26 14.30 -9.36
N GLU A 85 -19.59 14.41 -9.33
CA GLU A 85 -20.38 15.14 -10.33
C GLU A 85 -19.96 16.62 -10.42
N LYS A 86 -19.67 17.27 -9.29
CA LYS A 86 -19.18 18.65 -9.27
C LYS A 86 -17.78 18.78 -9.87
N PHE A 87 -16.94 17.76 -9.71
CA PHE A 87 -15.59 17.72 -10.28
C PHE A 87 -15.60 17.42 -11.77
N GLU A 88 -16.51 16.57 -12.24
CA GLU A 88 -16.66 16.24 -13.68
C GLU A 88 -17.26 17.40 -14.48
N ASN A 89 -18.12 18.20 -13.85
CA ASN A 89 -18.66 19.44 -14.42
C ASN A 89 -17.74 20.66 -14.21
N TRP A 90 -16.59 20.49 -13.53
CA TRP A 90 -15.61 21.56 -13.40
C TRP A 90 -14.83 21.68 -14.72
N ASP A 91 -15.11 22.76 -15.44
CA ASP A 91 -14.41 23.14 -16.68
C ASP A 91 -13.19 24.00 -16.33
N PRO A 92 -11.95 23.47 -16.36
CA PRO A 92 -10.75 24.30 -16.26
C PRO A 92 -10.56 25.02 -17.60
N LYS A 93 -11.38 26.05 -17.85
CA LYS A 93 -11.04 27.08 -18.82
C LYS A 93 -9.83 27.83 -18.28
N PHE A 94 -8.65 27.37 -18.67
CA PHE A 94 -7.44 28.18 -18.63
C PHE A 94 -7.67 29.38 -19.54
N PRO A 95 -7.72 30.63 -19.03
CA PRO A 95 -7.50 31.75 -19.91
C PRO A 95 -6.05 31.64 -20.38
N SER A 96 -5.86 31.26 -21.65
CA SER A 96 -4.59 31.41 -22.35
C SER A 96 -4.28 32.91 -22.44
N GLN A 97 -3.74 33.46 -21.35
CA GLN A 97 -3.04 34.74 -21.36
C GLN A 97 -1.55 34.43 -21.40
N ARG A 98 -1.09 34.09 -22.61
CA ARG A 98 0.32 34.19 -22.95
C ARG A 98 0.62 35.68 -23.15
N THR A 99 1.04 36.37 -22.09
CA THR A 99 1.74 37.66 -22.20
C THR A 99 3.15 37.38 -22.74
N PRO A 100 3.59 38.01 -23.85
CA PRO A 100 4.98 37.94 -24.26
C PRO A 100 5.75 38.96 -23.43
N GLY A 101 6.22 38.52 -22.26
CA GLY A 101 7.01 39.32 -21.34
C GLY A 101 8.00 38.41 -20.65
N SER A 102 9.12 38.16 -21.31
CA SER A 102 10.29 37.52 -20.74
C SER A 102 10.88 38.41 -19.65
N GLU A 103 10.46 38.20 -18.40
CA GLU A 103 11.28 38.61 -17.25
C GLU A 103 12.11 37.39 -16.84
N LYS A 104 13.43 37.56 -17.03
CA LYS A 104 14.46 36.63 -16.61
C LYS A 104 14.22 36.25 -15.16
N LEU A 105 14.16 34.95 -14.92
CA LEU A 105 14.40 34.38 -13.61
C LEU A 105 15.87 34.65 -13.26
N GLU A 106 16.14 35.77 -12.59
CA GLU A 106 17.44 36.01 -11.96
C GLU A 106 17.55 35.09 -10.75
N ALA A 107 18.57 34.25 -10.75
CA ALA A 107 18.87 33.34 -9.66
C ALA A 107 19.24 34.16 -8.41
N ASP A 108 18.52 33.93 -7.32
CA ASP A 108 18.77 34.54 -6.02
C ASP A 108 20.10 34.02 -5.44
N PRO A 109 21.13 34.88 -5.25
CA PRO A 109 22.43 34.46 -4.75
C PRO A 109 22.44 34.17 -3.24
N GLY A 110 21.33 34.39 -2.52
CA GLY A 110 21.22 34.12 -1.08
C GLY A 110 21.15 32.63 -0.75
N LEU A 111 20.54 31.82 -1.62
CA LEU A 111 20.37 30.38 -1.36
C LEU A 111 21.70 29.57 -1.38
N ALA A 112 22.74 30.11 -2.01
CA ALA A 112 24.06 29.47 -2.06
C ALA A 112 24.93 29.77 -0.83
N ALA A 113 24.63 30.84 -0.07
CA ALA A 113 25.41 31.21 1.11
C ALA A 113 24.98 30.44 2.38
N ASP A 114 23.71 30.02 2.46
CA ASP A 114 23.20 29.24 3.59
C ASP A 114 23.69 27.78 3.61
N LEU A 115 24.13 27.24 2.46
CA LEU A 115 24.66 25.88 2.38
C LEU A 115 26.14 25.78 2.78
N ASP A 116 26.90 26.86 2.63
CA ASP A 116 28.33 26.92 2.99
C ASP A 116 28.54 27.17 4.49
N ALA A 117 27.61 27.90 5.14
CA ALA A 117 27.66 28.17 6.58
C ALA A 117 27.32 26.95 7.47
N ALA A 118 26.68 25.92 6.91
CA ALA A 118 26.34 24.69 7.64
C ALA A 118 27.47 23.65 7.63
N GLU A 119 28.48 23.78 6.76
CA GLU A 119 29.60 22.84 6.65
C GLU A 119 30.84 23.29 7.45
N THR A 120 30.98 24.59 7.74
CA THR A 120 32.14 25.14 8.49
C THR A 120 32.03 25.05 10.03
N ALA A 121 30.92 24.54 10.57
CA ALA A 121 30.71 24.41 12.02
C ALA A 121 31.02 23.02 12.60
N ALA A 122 31.58 22.11 11.79
CA ALA A 122 31.85 20.72 12.18
C ALA A 122 33.30 20.28 11.92
N GLU A 123 34.29 21.16 12.13
CA GLU A 123 35.68 20.72 12.24
C GLU A 123 35.97 20.18 13.64
N PRO A 124 36.42 18.92 13.78
CA PRO A 124 36.84 18.36 15.06
C PRO A 124 38.23 18.89 15.43
N ASP A 125 38.32 19.53 16.61
CA ASP A 125 39.55 20.03 17.23
C ASP A 125 40.55 18.88 17.51
N PRO A 126 41.78 18.90 16.95
CA PRO A 126 42.78 17.86 17.13
C PRO A 126 43.71 18.16 18.32
N SER A 127 43.18 18.47 19.50
CA SER A 127 44.00 18.69 20.70
C SER A 127 43.42 18.09 21.99
N ALA A 128 43.94 16.89 22.28
CA ALA A 128 44.25 16.30 23.60
C ALA A 128 43.13 15.57 24.38
N PRO A 129 43.48 14.66 25.31
CA PRO A 129 44.48 13.58 25.25
C PRO A 129 43.87 12.20 25.56
N GLU A 130 44.59 11.14 25.19
CA GLU A 130 44.29 9.73 25.48
C GLU A 130 44.22 9.43 27.00
N PRO A 131 43.24 8.64 27.45
CA PRO A 131 43.53 7.71 28.53
C PRO A 131 42.96 6.30 28.28
N ALA A 132 43.91 5.36 28.25
CA ALA A 132 43.89 4.07 28.94
C ALA A 132 42.64 3.19 28.83
N ALA A 133 42.80 2.11 28.05
CA ALA A 133 42.06 0.87 28.20
C ALA A 133 42.13 0.31 29.63
N PRO A 134 41.07 -0.38 30.07
CA PRO A 134 41.28 -1.59 30.84
C PRO A 134 40.48 -2.78 30.28
N ASP A 135 41.22 -3.87 30.15
CA ASP A 135 40.87 -5.27 30.40
C ASP A 135 39.48 -5.81 29.99
N ALA A 136 39.55 -6.74 29.04
CA ALA A 136 38.59 -7.85 28.92
C ALA A 136 38.61 -8.71 30.20
N PRO A 137 37.52 -9.47 30.46
CA PRO A 137 37.67 -10.89 30.13
C PRO A 137 36.41 -11.60 29.59
N ALA A 138 36.72 -12.61 28.78
CA ALA A 138 36.06 -13.92 28.64
C ALA A 138 34.66 -14.00 27.99
N ASP A 139 34.66 -14.40 26.71
CA ASP A 139 34.18 -15.69 26.15
C ASP A 139 33.20 -16.57 26.98
N PRO A 140 32.46 -17.54 26.38
CA PRO A 140 32.31 -17.91 24.96
C PRO A 140 30.86 -18.24 24.55
N ASP A 141 30.45 -17.97 23.31
CA ASP A 141 29.56 -18.89 22.57
C ASP A 141 29.59 -18.53 21.08
N ALA A 142 30.42 -19.25 20.34
CA ALA A 142 30.41 -19.32 18.88
C ALA A 142 29.27 -20.28 18.43
N PRO A 143 28.95 -20.45 17.12
CA PRO A 143 29.24 -19.65 15.93
C PRO A 143 28.02 -19.39 15.01
N VAL A 144 28.22 -18.39 14.14
CA VAL A 144 27.71 -18.09 12.78
C VAL A 144 26.69 -19.05 12.10
N PRO A 145 25.64 -18.53 11.44
CA PRO A 145 24.63 -19.30 10.71
C PRO A 145 25.11 -19.77 9.33
N ALA A 146 24.71 -20.97 8.92
CA ALA A 146 24.80 -21.42 7.53
C ALA A 146 23.70 -22.44 7.19
N VAL A 147 22.72 -22.02 6.38
CA VAL A 147 21.96 -22.94 5.51
C VAL A 147 22.67 -22.95 4.15
N PRO A 148 22.74 -24.09 3.42
CA PRO A 148 21.85 -24.17 2.26
C PRO A 148 21.41 -25.59 1.80
N VAL A 149 20.16 -25.65 1.33
CA VAL A 149 19.64 -26.21 0.06
C VAL A 149 20.19 -27.56 -0.47
N THR A 150 19.30 -28.53 -0.71
CA THR A 150 18.96 -29.14 -2.03
C THR A 150 18.23 -30.49 -1.87
N SER A 151 17.05 -30.61 -2.49
CA SER A 151 16.47 -31.90 -2.93
C SER A 151 16.95 -32.18 -4.37
N PRO A 152 16.99 -33.44 -4.85
CA PRO A 152 15.92 -33.90 -5.77
C PRO A 152 15.65 -35.45 -5.73
N VAL A 153 14.41 -35.93 -5.88
CA VAL A 153 13.74 -36.49 -7.10
C VAL A 153 13.78 -38.03 -7.24
N SER A 154 12.57 -38.60 -7.28
CA SER A 154 11.99 -39.71 -8.08
C SER A 154 12.72 -41.04 -8.35
N GLU A 155 12.01 -42.17 -8.21
CA GLU A 155 11.42 -42.95 -9.34
C GLU A 155 10.45 -44.05 -8.82
N LYS A 156 9.70 -44.68 -9.71
CA LYS A 156 8.37 -45.31 -9.60
C LYS A 156 8.39 -46.70 -10.28
N LYS A 157 7.47 -47.61 -9.90
CA LYS A 157 7.02 -48.84 -10.65
C LYS A 157 8.05 -50.00 -10.67
N ASP A 158 7.72 -51.30 -10.64
CA ASP A 158 6.66 -52.13 -11.25
C ASP A 158 6.30 -53.35 -10.33
N GLU A 159 5.04 -53.74 -10.16
CA GLU A 159 4.29 -54.80 -10.88
C GLU A 159 4.72 -56.26 -10.57
N ALA A 160 3.87 -56.99 -9.83
CA ALA A 160 3.50 -58.41 -9.98
C ALA A 160 2.29 -58.74 -9.08
#